data_AF-Q3BAM9-F1
#
_entry.id   AF-Q3BAM9-F1
#
_cell.length_a   1.000
_cell.length_b   1.000
_cell.length_c   1.000
_cell.angle_alpha   90.00
_cell.angle_beta   90.00
_cell.angle_gamma   90.00
#
_symmetry.space_group_name_H-M   'P 1'
#
loop_
_entity.id
_entity.type
_entity.pdbx_description
1 polymer ?
#
loop_
_entity_poly.entity_id
_entity_poly.type
_entity_poly.pdbx_seq_one_letter_code
_entity_poly.pdbx_strand_id
1 'polypeptide(L)'
;MKKKKALASLPYLVSIIFLPWWVSLSFNKCLETWVINWWNTRQSEIPLNDIQDKNVLEKFMELEELFLLDEMIKEYSETHMQRLHIGMHKETIQLVQRQNESHFHIILHFSTNLICFAILSGYFFLGNKELFIFNSWIQEFLYNLSDTIKAFSILLVTDLWIGFHSTHGWELMIGSIYNDFGLAQNDQIISGLVSTFPVILDTIVKYWIFHFLNRVSPSLVVIYHSMNE
;
A
#
# COMPACT_ATOMS: atom_id res chain seq x y z
N MET A 1 -25.19 -0.31 -33.04
CA MET A 1 -23.77 -0.76 -32.94
C MET A 1 -23.07 -0.36 -31.64
N LYS A 2 -23.38 0.80 -31.02
CA LYS A 2 -22.69 1.30 -29.80
C LYS A 2 -22.87 0.43 -28.54
N LYS A 3 -24.10 -0.03 -28.23
CA LYS A 3 -24.37 -0.90 -27.06
C LYS A 3 -23.54 -2.19 -27.00
N LYS A 4 -23.24 -2.81 -28.16
CA LYS A 4 -22.39 -4.02 -28.21
C LYS A 4 -20.93 -3.74 -27.86
N LYS A 5 -20.42 -2.54 -28.11
CA LYS A 5 -19.03 -2.16 -27.79
C LYS A 5 -18.83 -1.88 -26.30
N ALA A 6 -19.84 -1.32 -25.62
CA ALA A 6 -19.78 -1.08 -24.17
C ALA A 6 -19.76 -2.37 -23.35
N LEU A 7 -20.52 -3.40 -23.77
CA LEU A 7 -20.44 -4.71 -23.13
C LEU A 7 -19.08 -5.39 -23.36
N ALA A 8 -18.38 -5.05 -24.45
CA ALA A 8 -17.05 -5.57 -24.74
C ALA A 8 -15.94 -4.91 -23.90
N SER A 9 -16.14 -3.72 -23.32
CA SER A 9 -15.18 -3.10 -22.38
C SER A 9 -15.31 -3.61 -20.95
N LEU A 10 -16.44 -4.23 -20.60
CA LEU A 10 -16.65 -4.83 -19.27
C LEU A 10 -15.63 -5.93 -18.91
N PRO A 11 -15.29 -6.90 -19.80
CA PRO A 11 -14.24 -7.87 -19.50
C PRO A 11 -12.85 -7.24 -19.34
N TYR A 12 -12.56 -6.11 -20.00
CA TYR A 12 -11.30 -5.37 -19.81
C TYR A 12 -11.19 -4.81 -18.39
N LEU A 13 -12.27 -4.20 -17.87
CA LEU A 13 -12.30 -3.71 -16.48
C LEU A 13 -12.20 -4.82 -15.45
N VAL A 14 -12.92 -5.93 -15.67
CA VAL A 14 -12.80 -7.12 -14.84
C VAL A 14 -11.36 -7.62 -14.85
N SER A 15 -10.72 -7.66 -16.01
CA SER A 15 -9.31 -8.03 -16.12
C SER A 15 -8.40 -7.11 -15.31
N ILE A 16 -8.63 -5.79 -15.29
CA ILE A 16 -7.84 -4.84 -14.47
C ILE A 16 -7.91 -5.18 -12.98
N ILE A 17 -9.10 -5.54 -12.48
CA ILE A 17 -9.30 -5.85 -11.06
C ILE A 17 -8.59 -7.15 -10.68
N PHE A 18 -8.62 -8.17 -11.54
CA PHE A 18 -8.03 -9.48 -11.25
C PHE A 18 -6.54 -9.59 -11.63
N LEU A 19 -6.02 -8.68 -12.45
CA LEU A 19 -4.65 -8.73 -12.94
C LEU A 19 -3.58 -8.63 -11.84
N PRO A 20 -3.67 -7.72 -10.84
CA PRO A 20 -2.72 -7.69 -9.74
C PRO A 20 -2.65 -9.01 -8.97
N TRP A 21 -3.81 -9.65 -8.75
CA TRP A 21 -3.87 -10.94 -8.09
C TRP A 21 -3.22 -12.04 -8.92
N TRP A 22 -3.46 -12.03 -10.23
CA TRP A 22 -2.85 -13.00 -11.15
C TRP A 22 -1.33 -12.83 -11.27
N VAL A 23 -0.86 -11.59 -11.28
CA VAL A 23 0.57 -11.26 -11.28
C VAL A 23 1.21 -11.72 -9.97
N SER A 24 0.64 -11.38 -8.82
CA SER A 24 1.16 -11.84 -7.54
C SER A 24 1.25 -13.37 -7.49
N LEU A 25 0.19 -14.08 -7.86
CA LEU A 25 0.17 -15.54 -7.84
C LEU A 25 1.24 -16.17 -8.76
N SER A 26 1.42 -15.60 -9.95
CA SER A 26 2.32 -16.16 -10.98
C SER A 26 3.78 -15.82 -10.74
N PHE A 27 4.06 -14.59 -10.32
CA PHE A 27 5.43 -14.07 -10.20
C PHE A 27 6.06 -14.35 -8.83
N ASN A 28 5.29 -14.58 -7.76
CA ASN A 28 5.85 -14.78 -6.42
C ASN A 28 6.96 -15.84 -6.38
N LYS A 29 6.77 -17.02 -7.00
CA LYS A 29 7.80 -18.09 -7.01
C LYS A 29 9.05 -17.74 -7.81
N CYS A 30 8.88 -17.04 -8.93
CA CYS A 30 10.00 -16.62 -9.78
C CYS A 30 10.80 -15.51 -9.09
N LEU A 31 10.10 -14.54 -8.51
CA LEU A 31 10.69 -13.46 -7.75
C LEU A 31 11.38 -13.97 -6.50
N GLU A 32 10.79 -14.93 -5.78
CA GLU A 32 11.41 -15.56 -4.61
C GLU A 32 12.77 -16.16 -5.00
N THR A 33 12.83 -16.94 -6.08
CA THR A 33 14.09 -17.54 -6.55
C THR A 33 15.11 -16.48 -6.96
N TRP A 34 14.66 -15.42 -7.64
CA TRP A 34 15.53 -14.34 -8.10
C TRP A 34 16.06 -13.48 -6.95
N VAL A 35 15.19 -13.11 -6.00
CA VAL A 35 15.54 -12.33 -4.81
C VAL A 35 16.46 -13.15 -3.91
N ILE A 36 16.25 -14.47 -3.74
CA ILE A 36 17.18 -15.32 -2.97
C ILE A 36 18.57 -15.31 -3.60
N ASN A 37 18.65 -15.52 -4.91
CA ASN A 37 19.93 -15.53 -5.61
C ASN A 37 20.64 -14.17 -5.53
N TRP A 38 19.86 -13.09 -5.66
CA TRP A 38 20.36 -11.73 -5.52
C TRP A 38 20.84 -11.42 -4.10
N TRP A 39 20.05 -11.82 -3.08
CA TRP A 39 20.34 -11.62 -1.67
C TRP A 39 21.63 -12.35 -1.25
N ASN A 40 21.76 -13.63 -1.63
CA ASN A 40 22.96 -14.42 -1.36
C ASN A 40 24.21 -13.85 -2.05
N THR A 41 24.05 -13.20 -3.20
CA THR A 41 25.17 -12.58 -3.93
C THR A 41 25.56 -11.22 -3.36
N ARG A 42 24.63 -10.49 -2.75
CA ARG A 42 24.81 -9.11 -2.25
C ARG A 42 24.88 -9.00 -0.72
N GLN A 43 25.20 -10.08 -0.02
CA GLN A 43 25.11 -10.17 1.45
C GLN A 43 26.00 -9.19 2.25
N SER A 44 26.66 -8.23 1.61
CA SER A 44 27.33 -7.09 2.24
C SER A 44 26.53 -5.79 2.02
N GLU A 45 26.07 -5.18 3.11
CA GLU A 45 25.79 -3.73 3.22
C GLU A 45 24.51 -3.20 2.54
N ILE A 46 23.33 -3.73 2.84
CA ILE A 46 22.11 -2.93 2.63
C ILE A 46 21.90 -2.10 3.90
N PRO A 47 22.18 -0.78 3.88
CA PRO A 47 21.94 0.08 5.03
C PRO A 47 20.44 0.08 5.32
N LEU A 48 20.11 -0.27 6.55
CA LEU A 48 18.77 -0.39 7.03
C LEU A 48 18.10 0.98 7.17
N ASN A 49 16.77 0.98 7.22
CA ASN A 49 16.04 2.14 7.69
C ASN A 49 16.29 2.27 9.20
N ASP A 50 16.77 3.42 9.67
CA ASP A 50 17.21 3.66 11.07
C ASP A 50 16.23 3.14 12.14
N ILE A 51 14.93 3.13 11.81
CA ILE A 51 13.84 2.64 12.67
C ILE A 51 13.91 1.11 12.87
N GLN A 52 14.17 0.34 11.81
CA GLN A 52 14.30 -1.12 11.92
C GLN A 52 15.57 -1.51 12.67
N ASP A 53 16.66 -0.78 12.45
CA ASP A 53 17.90 -0.94 13.21
C ASP A 53 17.66 -0.75 14.70
N LYS A 54 16.92 0.30 15.07
CA LYS A 54 16.59 0.57 16.47
C LYS A 54 15.80 -0.57 17.12
N ASN A 55 14.76 -1.07 16.47
CA ASN A 55 13.95 -2.18 17.00
C ASN A 55 14.76 -3.49 17.15
N VAL A 56 15.73 -3.69 16.26
CA VAL A 56 16.63 -4.85 16.29
C VAL A 56 17.63 -4.70 17.43
N LEU A 57 18.21 -3.50 17.57
CA LEU A 57 19.11 -3.16 18.67
C LEU A 57 18.42 -3.32 20.03
N GLU A 58 17.17 -2.88 20.14
CA GLU A 58 16.34 -3.08 21.35
C GLU A 58 16.20 -4.56 21.70
N LYS A 59 15.86 -5.42 20.73
CA LYS A 59 15.81 -6.88 20.96
C LYS A 59 17.16 -7.49 21.33
N PHE A 60 18.25 -6.96 20.80
CA PHE A 60 19.59 -7.39 21.20
C PHE A 60 19.91 -6.96 22.64
N MET A 61 19.55 -5.72 23.03
CA MET A 61 19.70 -5.24 24.40
C MET A 61 18.82 -6.04 25.38
N GLU A 62 17.57 -6.34 25.05
CA GLU A 62 16.70 -7.20 25.88
C GLU A 62 17.31 -8.58 26.10
N LEU A 63 17.92 -9.17 25.07
CA LEU A 63 18.60 -10.45 25.19
C LEU A 63 19.84 -10.35 26.08
N GLU A 64 20.63 -9.29 25.94
CA GLU A 64 21.79 -9.01 26.78
C GLU A 64 21.39 -8.78 28.25
N GLU A 65 20.33 -8.02 28.50
CA GLU A 65 19.78 -7.78 29.84
C GLU A 65 19.28 -9.08 30.49
N LEU A 66 18.57 -9.92 29.73
CA LEU A 66 18.15 -11.25 30.20
C LEU A 66 19.35 -12.14 30.55
N PHE A 67 20.43 -12.05 29.78
CA PHE A 67 21.67 -12.78 30.06
C PHE A 67 22.35 -12.28 31.34
N LEU A 68 22.51 -10.97 31.50
CA LEU A 68 23.10 -10.37 32.70
C LEU A 68 22.29 -10.70 33.95
N LEU A 69 20.96 -10.73 33.84
CA LEU A 69 20.08 -11.12 34.93
C LEU A 69 20.25 -12.61 35.28
N ASP A 70 20.35 -13.50 34.29
CA ASP A 70 20.58 -14.92 34.53
C ASP A 70 21.94 -15.17 35.18
N GLU A 71 22.98 -14.41 34.78
CA GLU A 71 24.31 -14.41 35.40
C GLU A 71 24.27 -13.95 36.87
N MET A 72 23.50 -12.91 37.19
CA MET A 72 23.37 -12.44 38.57
C MET A 72 22.58 -13.39 39.48
N ILE A 73 21.57 -14.09 38.95
CA ILE A 73 20.71 -14.98 39.75
C ILE A 73 21.43 -16.27 40.13
N LYS A 74 22.31 -16.78 39.26
CA LYS A 74 22.95 -18.07 39.46
C LYS A 74 24.46 -17.86 39.59
N GLU A 75 25.01 -18.16 40.76
CA GLU A 75 26.45 -18.13 41.00
C GLU A 75 27.14 -19.23 40.16
N TYR A 76 27.60 -18.86 38.97
CA TYR A 76 27.98 -19.82 37.93
C TYR A 76 29.43 -20.29 38.04
N SER A 77 29.64 -21.60 37.85
CA SER A 77 30.96 -22.17 37.58
C SER A 77 31.39 -21.86 36.13
N GLU A 78 32.70 -21.83 35.87
CA GLU A 78 33.27 -21.58 34.53
C GLU A 78 32.64 -22.45 33.43
N THR A 79 32.28 -23.70 33.75
CA THR A 79 31.64 -24.63 32.81
C THR A 79 30.21 -24.22 32.46
N HIS A 80 29.47 -23.60 33.39
CA HIS A 80 28.13 -23.10 33.12
C HIS A 80 28.17 -21.80 32.30
N MET A 81 29.14 -20.92 32.58
CA MET A 81 29.36 -19.70 31.78
C MET A 81 29.59 -20.03 30.30
N GLN A 82 30.40 -21.04 29.99
CA GLN A 82 30.61 -21.49 28.61
C GLN A 82 29.31 -21.97 27.93
N ARG A 83 28.46 -22.73 28.64
CA ARG A 83 27.17 -23.18 28.09
C ARG A 83 26.23 -22.01 27.82
N LEU A 84 26.21 -21.01 28.70
CA LEU A 84 25.41 -19.81 28.50
C LEU A 84 25.91 -18.97 27.34
N HIS A 85 27.23 -18.77 27.18
CA HIS A 85 27.78 -18.10 26.01
C HIS A 85 27.43 -18.81 24.70
N ILE A 86 27.48 -20.15 24.68
CA ILE A 86 27.03 -20.93 23.51
C ILE A 86 25.53 -20.73 23.27
N GLY A 87 24.72 -20.71 24.35
CA GLY A 87 23.28 -20.43 24.30
C GLY A 87 22.99 -19.04 23.71
N MET A 88 23.64 -18.00 24.24
CA MET A 88 23.56 -16.64 23.72
C MET A 88 23.95 -16.59 22.26
N HIS A 89 25.11 -17.13 21.89
CA HIS A 89 25.57 -17.08 20.51
C HIS A 89 24.55 -17.73 19.56
N LYS A 90 23.94 -18.85 19.98
CA LYS A 90 22.87 -19.50 19.25
C LYS A 90 21.62 -18.61 19.14
N GLU A 91 21.19 -17.97 20.23
CA GLU A 91 20.03 -17.06 20.22
C GLU A 91 20.30 -15.79 19.38
N THR A 92 21.48 -15.19 19.48
CA THR A 92 21.94 -14.08 18.64
C THR A 92 21.92 -14.48 17.16
N ILE A 93 22.45 -15.65 16.81
CA ILE A 93 22.37 -16.17 15.43
C ILE A 93 20.91 -16.36 14.99
N GLN A 94 20.05 -16.88 15.85
CA GLN A 94 18.62 -17.04 15.54
C GLN A 94 17.91 -15.70 15.35
N LEU A 95 18.23 -14.67 16.15
CA LEU A 95 17.70 -13.32 15.96
C LEU A 95 18.14 -12.73 14.62
N VAL A 96 19.43 -12.83 14.29
CA VAL A 96 19.97 -12.39 12.99
C VAL A 96 19.28 -13.13 11.85
N GLN A 97 19.12 -14.46 11.95
CA GLN A 97 18.44 -15.25 10.93
C GLN A 97 16.98 -14.83 10.74
N ARG A 98 16.23 -14.66 11.83
CA ARG A 98 14.82 -14.23 11.79
C ARG A 98 14.68 -12.85 11.19
N GLN A 99 15.60 -11.94 11.50
CA GLN A 99 15.63 -10.60 10.92
C GLN A 99 15.94 -10.68 9.41
N ASN A 100 16.91 -11.50 9.01
CA ASN A 100 17.26 -11.72 7.61
C ASN A 100 16.07 -12.28 6.79
N GLU A 101 15.33 -13.24 7.35
CA GLU A 101 14.10 -13.78 6.76
C GLU A 101 13.00 -12.70 6.63
N SER A 102 12.79 -11.89 7.68
CA SER A 102 11.86 -10.75 7.64
C SER A 102 12.22 -9.75 6.53
N HIS A 103 13.49 -9.40 6.39
CA HIS A 103 13.97 -8.48 5.36
C HIS A 103 13.78 -9.04 3.96
N PHE A 104 14.07 -10.33 3.79
CA PHE A 104 13.82 -11.03 2.54
C PHE A 104 12.35 -10.93 2.13
N HIS A 105 11.42 -11.19 3.06
CA HIS A 105 9.99 -11.08 2.79
C HIS A 105 9.58 -9.64 2.42
N ILE A 106 10.08 -8.63 3.12
CA ILE A 106 9.82 -7.21 2.82
C ILE A 106 10.25 -6.86 1.39
N ILE A 107 11.47 -7.24 1.00
CA ILE A 107 12.01 -6.95 -0.34
C ILE A 107 11.23 -7.71 -1.42
N LEU A 108 10.84 -8.95 -1.14
CA LEU A 108 10.01 -9.74 -2.03
C LEU A 108 8.63 -9.09 -2.26
N HIS A 109 7.97 -8.66 -1.20
CA HIS A 109 6.68 -7.96 -1.29
C HIS A 109 6.82 -6.63 -2.05
N PHE A 110 7.84 -5.83 -1.71
CA PHE A 110 8.11 -4.57 -2.38
C PHE A 110 8.36 -4.74 -3.89
N SER A 111 9.21 -5.70 -4.26
CA SER A 111 9.52 -5.99 -5.68
C SER A 111 8.30 -6.53 -6.44
N THR A 112 7.50 -7.37 -5.81
CA THR A 112 6.24 -7.87 -6.38
C THR A 112 5.27 -6.72 -6.63
N ASN A 113 5.10 -5.82 -5.66
CA ASN A 113 4.23 -4.65 -5.79
C ASN A 113 4.70 -3.70 -6.90
N LEU A 114 6.01 -3.48 -7.02
CA LEU A 114 6.58 -2.67 -8.09
C LEU A 114 6.32 -3.26 -9.48
N ILE A 115 6.48 -4.58 -9.62
CA ILE A 115 6.19 -5.29 -10.88
C ILE A 115 4.70 -5.26 -11.20
N CYS A 116 3.83 -5.50 -10.22
CA CYS A 116 2.39 -5.37 -10.37
C CYS A 116 2.02 -3.96 -10.86
N PHE A 117 2.59 -2.91 -10.25
CA PHE A 117 2.36 -1.53 -10.65
C PHE A 117 2.83 -1.26 -12.09
N ALA A 118 4.01 -1.76 -12.47
CA ALA A 118 4.54 -1.62 -13.83
C ALA A 118 3.66 -2.32 -14.89
N ILE A 119 3.20 -3.55 -14.61
CA ILE A 119 2.31 -4.29 -15.51
C ILE A 119 0.95 -3.57 -15.61
N LEU A 120 0.39 -3.12 -14.49
CA LEU A 120 -0.87 -2.39 -14.46
C LEU A 120 -0.76 -1.10 -15.27
N SER A 121 0.30 -0.30 -15.05
CA SER A 121 0.57 0.91 -15.82
C SER A 121 0.75 0.63 -17.32
N GLY A 122 1.47 -0.44 -17.67
CA GLY A 122 1.61 -0.88 -19.06
C GLY A 122 0.28 -1.28 -19.69
N TYR A 123 -0.59 -1.95 -18.92
CA TYR A 123 -1.93 -2.35 -19.35
C TYR A 123 -2.85 -1.15 -19.57
N PHE A 124 -2.79 -0.14 -18.70
CA PHE A 124 -3.51 1.13 -18.87
C PHE A 124 -3.04 1.86 -20.13
N PHE A 125 -1.73 1.94 -20.37
CA PHE A 125 -1.18 2.61 -21.53
C PHE A 125 -1.52 1.90 -22.86
N LEU A 126 -1.50 0.57 -22.87
CA LEU A 126 -1.83 -0.19 -24.08
C LEU A 126 -3.35 -0.22 -24.35
N GLY A 127 -4.17 -0.27 -23.30
CA GLY A 127 -5.63 -0.34 -23.38
C GLY A 127 -6.35 1.00 -23.54
N ASN A 128 -5.65 2.02 -24.05
CA ASN A 128 -6.22 3.35 -24.29
C ASN A 128 -7.54 3.31 -25.11
N LYS A 129 -7.69 2.35 -26.02
CA LYS A 129 -8.91 2.20 -26.85
C LYS A 129 -10.10 1.74 -26.03
N GLU A 130 -9.91 0.74 -25.18
CA GLU A 130 -10.93 0.20 -24.29
C GLU A 130 -11.33 1.24 -23.24
N LEU A 131 -10.35 1.97 -22.68
CA LEU A 131 -10.59 3.10 -21.78
C LEU A 131 -11.39 4.22 -22.46
N PHE A 132 -11.11 4.52 -23.73
CA PHE A 132 -11.88 5.51 -24.49
C PHE A 132 -13.34 5.07 -24.71
N ILE A 133 -13.57 3.78 -25.02
CA ILE A 133 -14.92 3.21 -25.15
C ILE A 133 -15.65 3.28 -23.81
N PHE A 134 -14.97 2.95 -22.72
CA PHE A 134 -15.52 3.01 -21.37
C PHE A 134 -15.87 4.44 -20.96
N ASN A 135 -14.96 5.40 -21.18
CA ASN A 135 -15.22 6.82 -20.93
C ASN A 135 -16.42 7.31 -21.76
N SER A 136 -16.53 6.91 -23.02
CA SER A 136 -17.70 7.24 -23.85
C SER A 136 -19.00 6.66 -23.29
N TRP A 137 -18.96 5.44 -22.73
CA TRP A 137 -20.12 4.82 -22.10
C TRP A 137 -20.51 5.51 -20.78
N ILE A 138 -19.55 5.87 -19.93
CA ILE A 138 -19.80 6.68 -18.72
C ILE A 138 -20.41 8.02 -19.10
N GLN A 139 -19.86 8.70 -20.10
CA GLN A 139 -20.41 9.97 -20.56
C GLN A 139 -21.84 9.79 -21.06
N GLU A 140 -22.12 8.79 -21.90
CA GLU A 140 -23.49 8.51 -22.37
C GLU A 140 -24.44 8.19 -21.21
N PHE A 141 -23.98 7.42 -20.22
CA PHE A 141 -24.74 7.15 -18.99
C PHE A 141 -25.04 8.44 -18.22
N LEU A 142 -24.03 9.27 -17.96
CA LEU A 142 -24.19 10.54 -17.26
C LEU A 142 -25.07 11.52 -18.03
N TYR A 143 -24.95 11.62 -19.36
CA TYR A 143 -25.77 12.50 -20.19
C TYR A 143 -27.25 12.12 -20.19
N ASN A 144 -27.56 10.82 -20.04
CA ASN A 144 -28.94 10.33 -20.01
C ASN A 144 -29.64 10.56 -18.65
N LEU A 145 -28.91 10.92 -17.60
CA LEU A 145 -29.49 11.25 -16.29
C LEU A 145 -30.03 12.69 -16.28
N SER A 146 -30.97 12.97 -15.37
CA SER A 146 -31.38 14.35 -15.10
C SER A 146 -30.27 15.10 -14.35
N ASP A 147 -30.21 16.43 -14.48
CA ASP A 147 -29.18 17.23 -13.81
C ASP A 147 -29.19 17.03 -12.28
N THR A 148 -30.37 16.88 -11.68
CA THR A 148 -30.51 16.56 -10.24
C THR A 148 -29.86 15.22 -9.89
N ILE A 149 -30.10 14.16 -10.67
CA ILE A 149 -29.53 12.83 -10.41
C ILE A 149 -28.00 12.86 -10.65
N LYS A 150 -27.52 13.62 -11.64
CA LYS A 150 -26.08 13.81 -11.87
C LYS A 150 -25.41 14.46 -10.66
N ALA A 151 -25.95 15.58 -10.17
CA ALA A 151 -25.41 16.28 -9.01
C ALA A 151 -25.39 15.38 -7.77
N PHE A 152 -26.51 14.71 -7.50
CA PHE A 152 -26.62 13.76 -6.38
C PHE A 152 -25.64 12.59 -6.51
N SER A 153 -25.49 12.02 -7.71
CA SER A 153 -24.59 10.88 -7.94
C SER A 153 -23.12 11.27 -7.78
N ILE A 154 -22.74 12.49 -8.20
CA ILE A 154 -21.39 13.03 -8.00
C ILE A 154 -21.13 13.21 -6.51
N LEU A 155 -22.05 13.87 -5.79
CA LEU A 155 -21.95 14.08 -4.33
C LEU A 155 -21.86 12.75 -3.57
N LEU A 156 -22.70 11.77 -3.91
CA LEU A 156 -22.68 10.45 -3.29
C LEU A 156 -21.35 9.73 -3.51
N VAL A 157 -20.80 9.76 -4.74
CA VAL A 157 -19.50 9.13 -5.03
C VAL A 157 -18.38 9.82 -4.26
N THR A 158 -18.41 11.16 -4.19
CA THR A 158 -17.37 11.94 -3.52
C THR A 158 -17.42 11.76 -2.02
N ASP A 159 -18.61 11.69 -1.44
CA ASP A 159 -18.80 11.43 -0.02
C ASP A 159 -18.42 9.99 0.34
N LEU A 160 -18.69 9.01 -0.51
CA LEU A 160 -18.25 7.63 -0.25
C LEU A 160 -16.73 7.45 -0.36
N TRP A 161 -16.06 8.18 -1.26
CA TRP A 161 -14.63 8.02 -1.52
C TRP A 161 -13.75 8.88 -0.62
N ILE A 162 -14.17 10.12 -0.36
CA ILE A 162 -13.41 11.12 0.39
C ILE A 162 -13.95 11.24 1.81
N GLY A 163 -15.26 11.05 1.99
CA GLY A 163 -15.96 11.12 3.29
C GLY A 163 -15.67 9.96 4.22
N PHE A 164 -14.46 9.40 4.19
CA PHE A 164 -13.92 8.69 5.34
C PHE A 164 -13.65 9.71 6.45
N HIS A 165 -14.71 10.06 7.18
CA HIS A 165 -14.77 11.04 8.26
C HIS A 165 -13.96 10.66 9.52
N SER A 166 -13.26 9.54 9.49
CA SER A 166 -12.44 9.08 10.61
C SER A 166 -10.97 9.15 10.23
N THR A 167 -10.20 9.91 11.02
CA THR A 167 -8.73 9.89 10.99
C THR A 167 -8.19 8.46 11.06
N HIS A 168 -8.86 7.61 11.83
CA HIS A 168 -8.51 6.20 11.97
C HIS A 168 -8.68 5.39 10.67
N GLY A 169 -9.67 5.72 9.84
CA GLY A 169 -9.83 5.05 8.54
C GLY A 169 -8.65 5.32 7.60
N TRP A 170 -8.19 6.56 7.60
CA TRP A 170 -6.98 6.97 6.88
C TRP A 170 -5.72 6.36 7.46
N GLU A 171 -5.61 6.28 8.78
CA GLU A 171 -4.49 5.62 9.47
C GLU A 171 -4.38 4.15 9.09
N LEU A 172 -5.50 3.41 9.08
CA LEU A 172 -5.53 2.02 8.66
C LEU A 172 -5.19 1.86 7.17
N MET A 173 -5.71 2.72 6.30
CA MET A 173 -5.44 2.64 4.86
C MET A 173 -3.98 2.97 4.54
N ILE A 174 -3.45 4.07 5.10
CA ILE A 174 -2.06 4.46 4.91
C ILE A 174 -1.13 3.43 5.56
N GLY A 175 -1.46 2.94 6.76
CA GLY A 175 -0.73 1.90 7.45
C GLY A 175 -0.67 0.59 6.66
N SER A 176 -1.77 0.16 6.04
CA SER A 176 -1.81 -1.01 5.15
C SER A 176 -0.87 -0.83 3.96
N ILE A 177 -0.93 0.33 3.30
CA ILE A 177 -0.05 0.64 2.17
C ILE A 177 1.41 0.62 2.63
N TYR A 178 1.72 1.24 3.77
CA TYR A 178 3.07 1.30 4.32
C TYR A 178 3.63 -0.09 4.62
N ASN A 179 2.79 -0.96 5.21
CA ASN A 179 3.11 -2.35 5.50
C ASN A 179 3.30 -3.19 4.23
N ASP A 180 2.48 -2.98 3.21
CA ASP A 180 2.59 -3.68 1.91
C ASP A 180 3.86 -3.31 1.15
N PHE A 181 4.33 -2.06 1.28
CA PHE A 181 5.64 -1.63 0.77
C PHE A 181 6.80 -2.03 1.69
N GLY A 182 6.53 -2.64 2.85
CA GLY A 182 7.52 -3.08 3.82
C GLY A 182 8.34 -1.95 4.44
N LEU A 183 7.79 -0.73 4.44
CA LEU A 183 8.42 0.42 5.08
C LEU A 183 8.17 0.35 6.58
N ALA A 184 9.19 0.68 7.37
CA ALA A 184 9.11 0.62 8.83
C ALA A 184 8.11 1.66 9.35
N GLN A 185 7.05 1.21 10.00
CA GLN A 185 5.99 2.07 10.52
C GLN A 185 6.58 3.22 11.36
N ASN A 186 6.48 4.44 10.85
CA ASN A 186 6.78 5.65 11.59
C ASN A 186 5.47 6.37 11.87
N ASP A 187 4.96 6.21 13.08
CA ASP A 187 3.67 6.79 13.50
C ASP A 187 3.61 8.30 13.29
N GLN A 188 4.75 9.01 13.38
CA GLN A 188 4.81 10.44 13.12
C GLN A 188 4.61 10.76 11.63
N ILE A 189 5.20 9.98 10.73
CA ILE A 189 5.00 10.15 9.28
C ILE A 189 3.57 9.78 8.91
N ILE A 190 3.05 8.67 9.45
CA ILE A 190 1.67 8.22 9.19
C ILE A 190 0.69 9.29 9.69
N SER A 191 0.84 9.79 10.92
CA SER A 191 0.00 10.86 11.45
C SER A 191 0.09 12.14 10.60
N GLY A 192 1.28 12.51 10.13
CA GLY A 192 1.48 13.63 9.23
C GLY A 192 0.73 13.46 7.91
N LEU A 193 0.84 12.28 7.29
CA LEU A 193 0.13 11.94 6.05
C LEU A 193 -1.39 11.89 6.26
N VAL A 194 -1.87 11.25 7.34
CA VAL A 194 -3.29 11.18 7.70
C VAL A 194 -3.90 12.57 7.89
N SER A 195 -3.14 13.53 8.41
CA SER A 195 -3.64 14.90 8.57
C SER A 195 -3.66 15.72 7.28
N THR A 196 -2.67 15.51 6.40
CA THR A 196 -2.46 16.37 5.22
C THR A 196 -3.10 15.80 3.96
N PHE A 197 -2.95 14.49 3.75
CA PHE A 197 -3.37 13.80 2.53
C PHE A 197 -4.88 13.88 2.27
N PRO A 198 -5.77 13.67 3.25
CA PRO A 198 -7.22 13.75 3.01
C PRO A 198 -7.65 15.16 2.59
N VAL A 199 -7.06 16.19 3.20
CA VAL A 199 -7.36 17.60 2.89
C VAL A 199 -6.92 17.96 1.46
N ILE A 200 -5.72 17.52 1.06
CA ILE A 200 -5.24 17.72 -0.31
C ILE A 200 -6.13 16.97 -1.31
N LEU A 201 -6.46 15.71 -1.03
CA LEU A 201 -7.32 14.90 -1.90
C LEU A 201 -8.71 15.52 -2.06
N ASP A 202 -9.32 15.94 -0.96
CA ASP A 202 -10.61 16.64 -0.94
C ASP A 202 -10.57 17.90 -1.82
N THR A 203 -9.51 18.72 -1.67
CA THR A 203 -9.34 19.95 -2.46
C THR A 203 -9.20 19.66 -3.96
N ILE A 204 -8.38 18.66 -4.33
CA ILE A 204 -8.18 18.27 -5.74
C ILE A 204 -9.48 17.78 -6.35
N VAL A 205 -10.23 16.93 -5.63
CA VAL A 205 -11.47 16.37 -6.14
C VAL A 205 -12.55 17.45 -6.24
N LYS A 206 -12.72 18.32 -5.24
CA LYS A 206 -13.63 19.48 -5.31
C LYS A 206 -13.32 20.38 -6.52
N TYR A 207 -12.05 20.67 -6.75
CA TYR A 207 -11.62 21.42 -7.93
C TYR A 207 -11.99 20.70 -9.24
N TRP A 208 -11.72 19.40 -9.32
CA TRP A 208 -12.03 18.62 -10.52
C TRP A 208 -13.54 18.53 -10.79
N ILE A 209 -14.35 18.34 -9.75
CA ILE A 209 -15.82 18.37 -9.84
C ILE A 209 -16.25 19.73 -10.37
N PHE A 210 -15.83 20.83 -9.73
CA PHE A 210 -16.21 22.17 -10.16
C PHE A 210 -15.87 22.41 -11.64
N HIS A 211 -14.67 22.04 -12.07
CA HIS A 211 -14.24 22.15 -13.46
C HIS A 211 -15.08 21.27 -14.41
N PHE A 212 -15.41 20.04 -13.99
CA PHE A 212 -16.23 19.12 -14.77
C PHE A 212 -17.68 19.62 -14.91
N LEU A 213 -18.30 20.03 -13.79
CA LEU A 213 -19.68 20.54 -13.76
C LEU A 213 -19.84 21.78 -14.64
N ASN A 214 -18.88 22.72 -14.55
CA ASN A 214 -18.87 23.93 -15.38
C ASN A 214 -18.79 23.64 -16.88
N ARG A 215 -18.14 22.54 -17.29
CA ARG A 215 -18.07 22.13 -18.70
C ARG A 215 -19.36 21.52 -19.21
N VAL A 216 -20.14 20.87 -18.35
CA VAL A 216 -21.38 20.18 -18.74
C VAL A 216 -22.55 21.17 -18.80
N SER A 217 -22.81 21.91 -17.72
CA SER A 217 -23.90 22.89 -17.67
C SER A 217 -23.84 23.75 -16.40
N PRO A 218 -24.08 25.07 -16.50
CA PRO A 218 -24.10 25.95 -15.33
C PRO A 218 -25.26 25.66 -14.35
N SER A 219 -26.40 25.13 -14.83
CA SER A 219 -27.53 24.71 -13.98
C SER A 219 -27.12 23.67 -12.95
N LEU A 220 -26.31 22.70 -13.36
CA LEU A 220 -25.82 21.62 -12.52
C LEU A 220 -24.91 22.12 -11.39
N VAL A 221 -24.13 23.17 -11.64
CA VAL A 221 -23.29 23.81 -10.62
C VAL A 221 -24.15 24.46 -9.54
N VAL A 222 -25.23 25.13 -9.92
CA VAL A 222 -26.18 25.74 -8.96
C VAL A 222 -26.86 24.66 -8.12
N ILE A 223 -27.31 23.57 -8.74
CA ILE A 223 -27.93 22.44 -8.03
C ILE A 223 -26.93 21.77 -7.08
N TYR A 224 -25.70 21.54 -7.53
CA TYR A 224 -24.65 20.98 -6.69
C TYR A 224 -24.35 21.87 -5.49
N HIS A 225 -24.22 23.19 -5.71
CA HIS A 225 -23.97 24.13 -4.62
C HIS A 225 -25.12 24.15 -3.62
N SER A 226 -26.37 24.15 -4.10
CA SER A 226 -27.56 24.11 -3.23
C SER A 226 -27.73 22.80 -2.46
N MET A 227 -27.13 21.70 -2.93
CA MET A 227 -27.17 20.40 -2.26
C MET A 227 -26.03 20.21 -1.24
N ASN A 228 -24.94 20.96 -1.41
CA ASN A 228 -23.75 20.88 -0.56
C ASN A 228 -23.73 21.93 0.56
N GLU A 229 -24.59 22.95 0.48
CA GLU A 229 -24.94 23.84 1.60
C GLU A 229 -25.87 23.12 2.60
#